data_AF-A0A1B0C0D1-F1
#
_entry.id   AF-A0A1B0C0D1-F1
#
_cell.length_a   1.000
_cell.length_b   1.000
_cell.length_c   1.000
_cell.angle_alpha   90.00
_cell.angle_beta   90.00
_cell.angle_gamma   90.00
#
_symmetry.space_group_name_H-M   'P 1'
#
loop_
_entity.id
_entity.type
_entity.pdbx_description
1 polymer ?
#
loop_
_entity_poly.entity_id
_entity_poly.type
_entity_poly.pdbx_seq_one_letter_code
_entity_poly.pdbx_strand_id
1 'polypeptide(L)' 'MDAESEGVQPVEPTTAAASNPETDLGHRRRLFMSQPSTLALRRQQAVCVRRAHKMYGSKKSPNVILDGLNMTVPKGTM' A
#
# COMPACT_ATOMS: atom_id res chain seq x y z
N MET A 1 27.39 53.44 34.64
CA MET A 1 26.52 52.94 35.71
C MET A 1 25.15 53.41 35.27
N ASP A 2 24.31 52.59 34.66
CA ASP A 2 23.90 51.25 35.10
C ASP A 2 23.66 50.29 33.93
N ALA A 3 23.66 49.02 34.29
CA ALA A 3 24.03 47.87 33.47
C ALA A 3 22.90 47.36 32.55
N GLU A 4 23.34 46.82 31.42
CA GLU A 4 22.59 45.93 30.53
C GLU A 4 21.95 44.78 31.32
N SER A 5 20.67 44.50 31.04
CA SER A 5 20.07 43.21 31.32
C SER A 5 19.21 42.80 30.13
N GLU A 6 19.88 42.44 29.04
CA GLU A 6 19.30 41.60 28.00
C GLU A 6 18.97 40.24 28.63
N GLY A 7 17.68 39.93 28.72
CA GLY A 7 17.22 38.60 29.10
C GLY A 7 17.53 37.61 27.99
N VAL A 8 18.74 37.05 28.03
CA VAL A 8 19.14 35.91 27.19
C VAL A 8 18.24 34.73 27.57
N GLN A 9 17.28 34.39 26.72
CA GLN A 9 16.61 33.10 26.81
C GLN A 9 17.64 32.00 26.55
N PRO A 10 17.78 30.98 27.43
CA PRO A 10 18.71 29.90 27.16
C PRO A 10 18.22 29.08 25.97
N VAL A 11 19.07 28.97 24.96
CA VAL A 11 18.93 28.09 23.81
C VAL A 11 19.54 26.72 24.13
N GLU A 12 18.73 25.67 23.93
CA GLU A 12 19.07 24.27 23.56
C GLU A 12 19.58 23.31 24.68
N PRO A 13 19.69 21.98 24.45
CA PRO A 13 18.65 21.01 24.06
C PRO A 13 18.79 19.70 24.88
N THR A 14 17.78 19.22 25.63
CA THR A 14 17.83 17.85 26.19
C THR A 14 16.44 17.29 26.48
N THR A 15 16.02 16.40 25.59
CA THR A 15 15.62 15.02 25.89
C THR A 15 14.86 14.79 27.20
N ALA A 16 13.54 14.96 27.16
CA ALA A 16 12.56 14.06 27.79
C ALA A 16 11.15 14.65 27.61
N ALA A 17 10.76 14.96 26.36
CA ALA A 17 9.35 14.86 26.06
C ALA A 17 9.02 13.39 26.29
N ALA A 18 8.24 13.09 27.34
CA ALA A 18 7.64 11.79 27.54
C ALA A 18 7.05 11.39 26.19
N SER A 19 7.79 10.57 25.45
CA SER A 19 7.43 10.17 24.10
C SER A 19 6.34 9.16 24.33
N ASN A 20 5.10 9.66 24.45
CA ASN A 20 3.93 8.81 24.45
C ASN A 20 4.08 7.96 23.19
N PRO A 21 4.42 6.66 23.32
CA PRO A 21 4.84 5.86 22.18
C PRO A 21 3.71 5.77 21.15
N GLU A 22 2.47 5.93 21.61
CA GLU A 22 1.28 6.05 20.77
C GLU A 22 1.30 7.28 19.85
N THR A 23 1.79 8.43 20.33
CA THR A 23 1.85 9.67 19.55
C THR A 23 2.93 9.60 18.47
N ASP A 24 4.09 9.01 18.73
CA ASP A 24 5.17 8.81 17.75
C ASP A 24 4.78 7.79 16.66
N LEU A 25 4.21 6.65 17.06
CA LEU A 25 3.74 5.63 16.11
C LEU A 25 2.64 6.17 15.19
N GLY A 26 1.74 7.01 15.72
CA GLY A 26 0.74 7.72 14.93
C GLY A 26 1.35 8.68 13.89
N HIS A 27 2.40 9.43 14.26
CA HIS A 27 3.12 10.30 13.34
C HIS A 27 3.85 9.50 12.25
N ARG A 28 4.53 8.41 12.61
CA ARG A 28 5.23 7.54 11.65
C ARG A 28 4.29 6.86 10.65
N ARG A 29 3.12 6.39 11.10
CA ARG A 29 2.10 5.78 10.21
C ARG A 29 1.60 6.74 9.13
N ARG A 30 1.51 8.05 9.41
CA ARG A 30 1.05 9.06 8.44
C ARG A 30 2.04 9.32 7.31
N LEU A 31 3.32 9.03 7.51
CA LEU A 31 4.37 9.18 6.50
C LEU A 31 4.36 8.01 5.49
N PHE A 32 3.79 6.87 5.86
CA PHE A 32 3.75 5.69 5.01
C PHE A 32 2.48 5.66 4.16
N MET A 33 2.65 5.61 2.84
CA MET A 33 1.54 5.37 1.91
C MET A 33 1.11 3.90 1.96
N SER A 34 -0.19 3.64 2.01
CA SER A 34 -0.71 2.28 1.94
C SER A 34 -0.51 1.71 0.55
N GLN A 35 0.23 0.62 0.45
CA GLN A 35 0.39 -0.10 -0.81
C GLN A 35 -0.92 -0.82 -1.16
N PRO A 36 -1.48 -0.62 -2.36
CA PRO A 36 -2.67 -1.34 -2.77
C PRO A 36 -2.34 -2.84 -2.91
N SER A 37 -3.15 -3.68 -2.29
CA SER A 37 -2.99 -5.13 -2.40
C SER A 37 -3.40 -5.63 -3.79
N THR A 38 -2.87 -6.79 -4.20
CA THR A 38 -3.31 -7.49 -5.42
C THR A 38 -4.80 -7.85 -5.40
N LEU A 39 -5.42 -7.91 -4.22
CA LEU A 39 -6.86 -8.10 -4.07
C LEU A 39 -7.61 -6.78 -4.33
N ALA A 40 -7.12 -5.66 -3.79
CA ALA A 40 -7.68 -4.34 -4.04
C ALA A 40 -7.72 -4.01 -5.55
N LEU A 41 -6.62 -4.26 -6.25
CA LEU A 41 -6.53 -4.04 -7.70
C LEU A 41 -7.52 -4.94 -8.49
N ARG A 42 -7.75 -6.18 -8.03
CA ARG A 42 -8.70 -7.10 -8.66
C ARG A 42 -10.15 -6.64 -8.54
N ARG A 43 -10.54 -6.03 -7.42
CA ARG A 43 -11.93 -5.55 -7.18
C ARG A 43 -12.31 -4.34 -8.05
N GLN A 44 -11.32 -3.63 -8.57
CA GLN A 44 -11.53 -2.48 -9.45
C GLN A 44 -11.94 -2.91 -10.87
N GLN A 45 -11.54 -4.11 -11.30
CA GLN A 45 -11.87 -4.65 -12.62
C GLN A 45 -13.30 -5.22 -12.64
N ALA A 46 -13.94 -5.24 -13.81
CA ALA A 46 -15.22 -5.93 -14.02
C ALA A 46 -15.02 -7.45 -14.08
N VAL A 47 -13.99 -7.89 -14.80
CA VAL A 47 -13.60 -9.29 -14.93
C VAL A 47 -12.12 -9.41 -14.64
N CYS A 48 -11.72 -10.42 -13.88
CA CYS A 48 -10.32 -10.78 -13.72
C CYS A 48 -10.15 -12.30 -13.81
N VAL A 49 -9.57 -12.75 -14.92
CA VAL A 49 -9.23 -14.15 -15.18
C VAL A 49 -7.76 -14.36 -14.83
N ARG A 50 -7.46 -15.41 -14.06
CA ARG A 50 -6.09 -15.75 -13.66
C ARG A 50 -5.83 -17.23 -13.89
N ARG A 51 -4.82 -17.52 -14.71
CA ARG A 51 -4.40 -18.89 -15.09
C ARG A 51 -5.59 -19.77 -15.50
N ALA A 52 -6.51 -19.21 -16.29
CA ALA A 52 -7.65 -19.99 -16.76
C ALA A 52 -7.17 -21.09 -17.70
N HIS A 53 -7.70 -22.27 -17.48
CA HIS A 53 -7.32 -23.46 -18.20
C HIS A 53 -8.57 -24.24 -18.58
N LYS A 54 -8.67 -24.61 -19.86
CA LYS A 54 -9.81 -25.36 -20.38
C LYS A 54 -9.31 -26.31 -21.44
N MET A 55 -9.69 -27.57 -21.25
CA MET A 55 -9.40 -28.65 -22.18
C MET A 55 -10.71 -29.36 -22.52
N TYR A 56 -10.79 -29.82 -23.76
CA TYR A 56 -11.81 -30.76 -24.22
C TYR A 56 -11.14 -32.05 -24.71
N GLY A 57 -11.93 -33.09 -24.94
CA GLY A 57 -11.42 -34.39 -25.38
C GLY A 57 -11.06 -35.33 -24.23
N SER A 58 -10.46 -36.46 -24.59
CA SER A 58 -10.13 -37.54 -23.65
C SER A 58 -8.75 -37.34 -23.02
N LYS A 59 -8.45 -38.05 -21.93
CA LYS A 59 -7.12 -37.99 -21.28
C LYS A 59 -5.97 -38.40 -22.20
N LYS A 60 -6.22 -39.27 -23.20
CA LYS A 60 -5.21 -39.71 -24.18
C LYS A 60 -4.96 -38.67 -25.28
N SER A 61 -5.94 -37.83 -25.56
CA SER A 61 -5.90 -36.82 -26.63
C SER A 61 -6.63 -35.55 -26.18
N PRO A 62 -6.07 -34.80 -25.21
CA PRO A 62 -6.67 -33.55 -24.78
C PRO A 62 -6.45 -32.48 -25.85
N ASN A 63 -7.49 -31.68 -26.11
CA ASN A 63 -7.41 -30.46 -26.89
C ASN A 63 -7.48 -29.27 -25.93
N VAL A 64 -6.36 -28.56 -25.77
CA VAL A 64 -6.24 -27.42 -24.86
C VAL A 64 -6.72 -26.17 -25.57
N ILE A 65 -7.84 -25.61 -25.15
CA ILE A 65 -8.43 -24.41 -25.76
C ILE A 65 -8.13 -23.13 -24.98
N LEU A 66 -7.80 -23.25 -23.69
CA LEU A 66 -7.27 -22.16 -22.89
C LEU A 66 -6.10 -22.71 -22.10
N ASP A 67 -4.93 -22.11 -22.31
CA ASP A 67 -3.72 -22.43 -21.56
C ASP A 67 -3.26 -21.21 -20.78
N GLY A 68 -3.40 -21.26 -19.46
CA GLY A 68 -2.88 -20.25 -18.55
C GLY A 68 -3.38 -18.81 -18.78
N LEU A 69 -4.57 -18.60 -19.35
CA LEU A 69 -5.05 -17.27 -19.73
C LEU A 69 -5.13 -16.33 -18.51
N ASN A 70 -4.47 -15.17 -18.62
CA ASN A 70 -4.55 -14.07 -17.66
C ASN A 70 -5.15 -12.86 -18.36
N MET A 71 -6.29 -12.37 -17.86
CA MET A 71 -7.00 -11.25 -18.47
C MET A 71 -7.67 -10.39 -17.41
N THR A 72 -7.77 -9.10 -17.67
CA THR A 72 -8.56 -8.15 -16.90
C THR A 72 -9.41 -7.32 -17.84
N VAL A 73 -10.66 -7.07 -17.47
CA VAL A 73 -11.56 -6.20 -18.21
C VAL A 73 -11.98 -5.05 -17.29
N PRO A 74 -11.73 -3.79 -17.66
CA PRO A 74 -12.20 -2.63 -16.91
C PRO A 74 -13.72 -2.54 -16.87
N LYS A 75 -14.26 -1.81 -15.89
CA LYS A 75 -15.70 -1.54 -15.81
C LYS A 75 -16.10 -0.52 -16.88
N GLY A 76 -17.24 -0.75 -17.53
CA GLY A 76 -17.80 0.16 -18.53
C GLY A 76 -17.20 0.06 -19.93
N THR A 77 -16.37 -0.96 -20.20
CA THR A 77 -15.85 -1.24 -21.54
C THR A 77 -16.83 -2.13 -22.31
N MET A 78 -17.11 -1.77 -23.58
CA MET A 78 -17.93 -2.52 -24.53
C MET A 78 -17.18 -2.69 -25.85
#